data_AF-R8YZ51-F1
#
_entry.id   AF-R8YZ51-F1
#
_cell.length_a   1.000
_cell.length_b   1.000
_cell.length_c   1.000
_cell.angle_alpha   90.00
_cell.angle_beta   90.00
_cell.angle_gamma   90.00
#
_symmetry.space_group_name_H-M   'P 1'
#
loop_
_entity.id
_entity.type
_entity.pdbx_description
1 polymer ?
#
loop_
_entity_poly.entity_id
_entity_poly.type
_entity_poly.pdbx_seq_one_letter_code
_entity_poly.pdbx_strand_id
1 'polypeptide(L)'
;MNKKGLIQFRFVELFTGNNIPNLYHVIKNEKGVTIASGMTNSNGLTVMISRDVGDTLYVYLKNIITGVLKEKVRHTIVYKKEIVRVTSSKILLDNITLANSTNKPGNYRYLTHKVKKGENLSSISHRFNCKISEIVHLNKLKNPDHIDVGQIIKIPYKSASSDTKKNPDNNQSKHENNKSSSTQKVNSHENNNKNTSDKPQKRIQSKDITDEYTKESGKPMKVATNATSPCICKQYNLAWGSKVSCEFRKKVIKIAKKLWPNDSENMASQLMAVMHLETAGTFSPKIGTFVSKKLTDNAEGGYVGLIQFGKFASIDLKVKRSDLAKMTAVQQLDYVEKYYQLSSAHTKIKNLTGLYLWVNYPKNVKENRLADEDIVYAAPKDAEVTSKKFLKSPYHQNPSFMKEDGEYERRGKNVINQGIKNGSTKVWEVQREIEKHFNNGMKQENISVNFTCAYEQVTSSSKKLILNLDIFASTLRNRAEPRSQGKCAKYVRIALEAAGANTTGHPIAASDWGPTLIKNGYKEIPPNFDNPLKGDIYIITKTVNHQYGHIAGYDGTQWISDFKQKSQVIYKDKVSYRYFRVQ
;
A
#
# COMPACT_ATOMS: atom_id res chain seq x y z
N MET A 1 -53.04 26.16 19.95
CA MET A 1 -51.61 26.46 19.74
C MET A 1 -50.81 25.17 19.86
N ASN A 2 -50.02 24.82 18.86
CA ASN A 2 -49.09 23.69 18.98
C ASN A 2 -48.05 24.03 20.06
N LYS A 3 -47.77 23.07 20.94
CA LYS A 3 -46.79 23.26 22.02
C LYS A 3 -45.40 23.31 21.38
N LYS A 4 -44.66 24.40 21.55
CA LYS A 4 -43.27 24.48 21.09
C LYS A 4 -42.38 23.55 21.91
N GLY A 5 -41.58 22.75 21.21
CA GLY A 5 -40.51 21.92 21.75
C GLY A 5 -39.15 22.54 21.47
N LEU A 6 -38.28 22.51 22.47
CA LEU A 6 -36.88 22.92 22.38
C LEU A 6 -36.00 21.68 22.25
N ILE A 7 -35.43 21.47 21.06
CA ILE A 7 -34.58 20.32 20.74
C ILE A 7 -33.12 20.77 20.54
N GLN A 8 -32.19 19.94 21.01
CA GLN A 8 -30.76 20.06 20.71
C GLN A 8 -30.20 18.68 20.37
N PHE A 9 -29.32 18.57 19.38
CA PHE A 9 -28.63 17.31 19.10
C PHE A 9 -27.25 17.31 19.76
N ARG A 10 -26.94 16.27 20.53
CA ARG A 10 -25.60 16.03 21.09
C ARG A 10 -24.92 14.93 20.30
N PHE A 11 -23.94 15.30 19.49
CA PHE A 11 -23.12 14.34 18.77
C PHE A 11 -22.05 13.77 19.69
N VAL A 12 -22.10 12.45 19.86
CA VAL A 12 -21.09 11.68 20.59
C VAL A 12 -20.44 10.65 19.69
N GLU A 13 -19.20 10.30 19.99
CA GLU A 13 -18.56 9.15 19.37
C GLU A 13 -19.21 7.85 19.85
N LEU A 14 -19.51 6.94 18.91
CA LEU A 14 -20.18 5.67 19.17
C LEU A 14 -19.46 4.77 20.21
N PHE A 15 -18.14 4.87 20.36
CA PHE A 15 -17.35 3.92 21.17
C PHE A 15 -16.85 4.46 22.50
N THR A 16 -16.40 5.71 22.56
CA THR A 16 -16.01 6.37 23.83
C THR A 16 -17.15 7.14 24.49
N GLY A 17 -18.25 7.43 23.76
CA GLY A 17 -19.33 8.27 24.26
C GLY A 17 -18.97 9.75 24.40
N ASN A 18 -17.73 10.14 24.10
CA ASN A 18 -17.21 11.51 24.16
C ASN A 18 -17.92 12.42 23.15
N ASN A 19 -18.05 13.70 23.51
CA ASN A 19 -18.65 14.73 22.66
C ASN A 19 -17.80 15.00 21.41
N ILE A 20 -18.45 15.28 20.27
CA ILE A 20 -17.78 15.61 19.00
C ILE A 20 -17.93 17.11 18.69
N PRO A 21 -16.92 17.95 18.98
CA PRO A 21 -16.94 19.37 18.63
C PRO A 21 -16.60 19.64 17.16
N ASN A 22 -16.90 20.85 16.70
CA ASN A 22 -16.56 21.38 15.37
C ASN A 22 -17.09 20.53 14.19
N LEU A 23 -18.22 19.86 14.39
CA LEU A 23 -18.87 19.02 13.39
C LEU A 23 -19.91 19.83 12.61
N TYR A 24 -19.68 20.02 11.31
CA TYR A 24 -20.62 20.75 10.46
C TYR A 24 -21.87 19.93 10.18
N HIS A 25 -23.02 20.47 10.60
CA HIS A 25 -24.34 19.86 10.46
C HIS A 25 -25.30 20.79 9.72
N VAL A 26 -26.29 20.19 9.05
CA VAL A 26 -27.43 20.86 8.45
C VAL A 26 -28.67 20.10 8.89
N ILE A 27 -29.65 20.80 9.45
CA ILE A 27 -30.90 20.23 9.95
C ILE A 27 -32.02 20.78 9.09
N LYS A 28 -32.87 19.87 8.60
CA LYS A 28 -33.99 20.17 7.69
C LYS A 28 -35.31 19.70 8.29
N ASN A 29 -36.40 20.32 7.87
CA ASN A 29 -37.75 19.79 8.09
C ASN A 29 -38.13 18.76 7.01
N GLU A 30 -39.30 18.14 7.15
CA GLU A 30 -39.89 17.19 6.17
C GLU A 30 -39.97 17.75 4.74
N LYS A 31 -40.12 19.07 4.58
CA LYS A 31 -40.15 19.75 3.26
C LYS A 31 -38.76 20.01 2.68
N GLY A 32 -37.69 19.48 3.30
CA GLY A 32 -36.30 19.62 2.85
C GLY A 32 -35.68 21.01 3.06
N VAL A 33 -36.40 21.93 3.73
CA VAL A 33 -35.94 23.29 4.03
C VAL A 33 -34.98 23.26 5.20
N THR A 34 -33.80 23.86 5.06
CA THR A 34 -32.82 24.02 6.13
C THR A 34 -33.37 24.94 7.22
N ILE A 35 -33.50 24.41 8.45
CA ILE A 35 -33.96 25.16 9.62
C ILE A 35 -32.82 25.59 10.55
N ALA A 36 -31.68 24.87 10.50
CA ALA A 36 -30.46 25.22 11.24
C ALA A 36 -29.24 24.62 10.53
N SER A 37 -28.10 25.30 10.60
CA SER A 37 -26.81 24.72 10.20
C SER A 37 -25.67 25.41 10.94
N GLY A 38 -24.54 24.73 11.08
CA GLY A 38 -23.37 25.28 11.76
C GLY A 38 -22.43 24.20 12.28
N MET A 39 -21.52 24.59 13.18
CA MET A 39 -20.62 23.68 13.88
C MET A 39 -21.20 23.28 15.25
N THR A 40 -20.89 22.08 15.72
CA THR A 40 -21.11 21.72 17.13
C THR A 40 -20.11 22.42 18.05
N ASN A 41 -20.52 22.78 19.26
CA ASN A 41 -19.64 23.38 20.28
C ASN A 41 -18.72 22.35 20.96
N SER A 42 -17.90 22.79 21.93
CA SER A 42 -17.00 21.93 22.73
C SER A 42 -17.70 20.71 23.37
N ASN A 43 -18.98 20.85 23.72
CA ASN A 43 -19.81 19.80 24.30
C ASN A 43 -20.57 18.96 23.25
N GLY A 44 -20.19 19.06 21.97
CA GLY A 44 -20.77 18.30 20.87
C GLY A 44 -22.22 18.66 20.55
N LEU A 45 -22.71 19.79 21.07
CA LEU A 45 -24.09 20.24 20.94
C LEU A 45 -24.26 21.14 19.72
N THR A 46 -25.38 20.99 19.02
CA THR A 46 -25.88 21.94 18.02
C THR A 46 -26.36 23.24 18.67
N VAL A 47 -26.78 24.21 17.85
CA VAL A 47 -27.68 25.27 18.34
C VAL A 47 -28.97 24.67 18.90
N MET A 48 -29.59 25.35 19.87
CA MET A 48 -30.95 25.05 20.33
C MET A 48 -31.94 25.39 19.22
N ILE A 49 -32.91 24.51 18.98
CA ILE A 49 -33.91 24.64 17.91
C ILE A 49 -35.30 24.65 18.56
N SER A 50 -36.13 25.64 18.19
CA SER A 50 -37.52 25.76 18.66
C SER A 50 -38.47 25.45 17.51
N ARG A 51 -39.30 24.43 17.67
CA ARG A 51 -40.21 23.88 16.64
C ARG A 51 -41.48 23.35 17.29
N ASP A 52 -42.48 22.94 16.52
CA ASP A 52 -43.71 22.38 17.08
C ASP A 52 -43.50 20.92 17.49
N VAL A 53 -44.03 20.53 18.66
CA VAL A 53 -44.08 19.11 19.04
C VAL A 53 -44.90 18.36 17.99
N GLY A 54 -44.32 17.29 17.44
CA GLY A 54 -44.81 16.58 16.25
C GLY A 54 -44.02 16.85 14.96
N ASP A 55 -43.20 17.91 14.87
CA ASP A 55 -42.33 18.14 13.70
C ASP A 55 -41.22 17.06 13.61
N THR A 56 -41.01 16.48 12.42
CA THR A 56 -39.82 15.62 12.15
C THR A 56 -38.65 16.42 11.60
N LEU A 57 -37.49 16.26 12.23
CA LEU A 57 -36.22 16.87 11.84
C LEU A 57 -35.27 15.84 11.24
N TYR A 58 -34.65 16.22 10.12
CA TYR A 58 -33.71 15.42 9.35
C TYR A 58 -32.33 16.03 9.50
N VAL A 59 -31.42 15.30 10.14
CA VAL A 59 -30.10 15.80 10.52
C VAL A 59 -29.04 15.22 9.59
N TYR A 60 -28.41 16.10 8.82
CA TYR A 60 -27.34 15.79 7.89
C TYR A 60 -26.00 16.24 8.48
N LEU A 61 -24.98 15.41 8.31
CA LEU A 61 -23.59 15.78 8.56
C LEU A 61 -22.87 16.01 7.24
N LYS A 62 -22.09 17.08 7.15
CA LYS A 62 -21.22 17.31 6.00
C LYS A 62 -19.96 16.48 6.16
N ASN A 63 -19.72 15.59 5.22
CA ASN A 63 -18.44 14.91 5.08
C ASN A 63 -17.38 15.97 4.74
N ILE A 64 -16.37 16.18 5.59
CA ILE A 64 -15.35 17.22 5.37
C ILE A 64 -14.38 16.90 4.23
N ILE A 65 -14.32 15.65 3.77
CA ILE A 65 -13.49 15.23 2.62
C ILE A 65 -14.26 15.45 1.31
N THR A 66 -15.47 14.89 1.20
CA THR A 66 -16.23 14.95 -0.06
C THR A 66 -17.11 16.18 -0.19
N GLY A 67 -17.30 16.94 0.89
CA GLY A 67 -18.26 18.05 0.97
C GLY A 67 -19.73 17.63 0.98
N VAL A 68 -20.03 16.34 0.78
CA VAL A 68 -21.39 15.81 0.64
C VAL A 68 -22.09 15.75 2.01
N LEU A 69 -23.33 16.21 2.04
CA LEU A 69 -24.24 16.05 3.18
C LEU A 69 -24.80 14.62 3.18
N LYS A 70 -24.58 13.87 4.26
CA LYS A 70 -25.20 12.55 4.48
C LYS A 70 -26.12 12.59 5.68
N GLU A 71 -27.33 12.11 5.51
CA GLU A 71 -28.32 11.96 6.60
C GLU A 71 -27.79 11.01 7.68
N LYS A 72 -28.07 11.33 8.94
CA LYS A 72 -27.58 10.58 10.10
C LYS A 72 -28.65 10.22 11.12
N VAL A 73 -29.60 11.09 11.35
CA VAL A 73 -30.76 10.80 12.20
C VAL A 73 -31.99 11.53 11.68
N ARG A 74 -33.15 10.89 11.84
CA ARG A 74 -34.47 11.49 11.72
C ARG A 74 -35.10 11.42 13.09
N HIS A 75 -35.61 12.54 13.60
CA HIS A 75 -36.18 12.61 14.95
C HIS A 75 -37.43 13.49 14.96
N THR A 76 -38.54 12.94 15.45
CA THR A 76 -39.80 13.66 15.64
C THR A 76 -39.83 14.21 17.06
N ILE A 77 -40.12 15.51 17.21
CA ILE A 77 -40.06 16.18 18.52
C ILE A 77 -41.23 15.71 19.38
N VAL A 78 -40.94 14.97 20.46
CA VAL A 78 -41.98 14.39 21.36
C VAL A 78 -42.22 15.26 22.60
N TYR A 79 -41.18 15.96 23.10
CA TYR A 79 -41.22 16.65 24.39
C TYR A 79 -40.99 18.17 24.28
N LYS A 80 -41.43 18.93 25.29
CA LYS A 80 -41.21 20.39 25.37
C LYS A 80 -39.73 20.79 25.44
N LYS A 81 -38.86 19.93 25.97
CA LYS A 81 -37.40 20.10 26.02
C LYS A 81 -36.75 18.73 25.85
N GLU A 82 -35.85 18.56 24.89
CA GLU A 82 -35.09 17.31 24.72
C GLU A 82 -33.66 17.56 24.22
N ILE A 83 -32.73 16.70 24.62
CA ILE A 83 -31.39 16.62 24.04
C ILE A 83 -31.24 15.24 23.41
N VAL A 84 -31.30 15.18 22.09
CA VAL A 84 -31.21 13.93 21.33
C VAL A 84 -29.73 13.56 21.19
N ARG A 85 -29.33 12.45 21.83
CA ARG A 85 -27.98 11.91 21.73
C ARG A 85 -27.81 11.18 20.41
N VAL A 86 -27.03 11.76 19.49
CA VAL A 86 -26.73 11.17 18.18
C VAL A 86 -25.37 10.49 18.25
N THR A 87 -25.36 9.16 18.24
CA THR A 87 -24.14 8.37 18.17
C THR A 87 -23.61 8.35 16.74
N SER A 88 -22.49 9.04 16.52
CA SER A 88 -21.77 8.98 15.25
C SER A 88 -20.65 7.95 15.37
N SER A 89 -20.76 6.86 14.60
CA SER A 89 -19.55 6.19 14.12
C SER A 89 -18.80 7.22 13.28
N LYS A 90 -17.70 7.74 13.85
CA LYS A 90 -16.92 8.87 13.35
C LYS A 90 -16.39 8.59 11.95
N ILE A 91 -17.23 8.82 10.94
CA ILE A 91 -16.75 9.07 9.59
C ILE A 91 -16.10 10.43 9.66
N LEU A 92 -14.78 10.39 9.77
CA LEU A 92 -13.78 10.79 8.79
C LEU A 92 -12.49 10.15 9.36
N LEU A 93 -11.83 9.18 8.71
CA LEU A 93 -11.17 9.22 7.40
C LEU A 93 -11.19 7.79 6.80
N ASP A 94 -11.60 7.57 5.55
CA ASP A 94 -10.60 7.37 4.48
C ASP A 94 -9.73 8.61 4.22
N ASN A 95 -8.48 8.56 4.67
CA ASN A 95 -7.36 9.47 4.36
C ASN A 95 -7.65 10.99 4.17
N ILE A 96 -7.39 11.81 5.21
CA ILE A 96 -6.55 13.06 5.23
C ILE A 96 -6.94 14.13 6.29
N THR A 97 -5.88 14.68 6.91
CA THR A 97 -5.72 15.73 7.94
C THR A 97 -6.02 17.19 7.54
N LEU A 98 -6.42 18.03 8.52
CA LEU A 98 -6.06 19.47 8.73
C LEU A 98 -6.07 19.74 10.28
N ALA A 99 -5.37 20.68 10.97
CA ALA A 99 -4.27 21.64 10.69
C ALA A 99 -3.47 21.97 12.00
N ASN A 100 -2.96 23.21 12.22
CA ASN A 100 -2.14 23.70 13.38
C ASN A 100 -2.84 24.87 14.14
N SER A 101 -2.39 25.53 15.23
CA SER A 101 -1.13 25.60 16.01
C SER A 101 -1.40 25.94 17.52
N THR A 102 -0.44 25.97 18.47
CA THR A 102 0.36 27.14 18.93
C THR A 102 1.42 26.76 20.01
N ASN A 103 2.38 27.64 20.32
CA ASN A 103 3.56 27.40 21.19
C ASN A 103 3.30 27.48 22.72
N LYS A 104 2.76 26.45 23.38
CA LYS A 104 2.97 26.18 24.84
C LYS A 104 2.92 24.67 25.15
N PRO A 105 3.65 24.17 26.18
CA PRO A 105 3.74 22.74 26.48
C PRO A 105 2.43 22.18 27.07
N GLY A 106 1.97 21.04 26.55
CA GLY A 106 0.81 20.33 27.11
C GLY A 106 -0.04 19.50 26.12
N ASN A 107 0.14 19.64 24.80
CA ASN A 107 -0.75 19.05 23.80
C ASN A 107 -0.19 17.81 23.09
N TYR A 108 -0.62 16.62 23.53
CA TYR A 108 -0.34 15.35 22.83
C TYR A 108 -1.29 15.16 21.64
N ARG A 109 -0.75 15.09 20.43
CA ARG A 109 -1.52 14.70 19.23
C ARG A 109 -1.59 13.18 19.15
N TYR A 110 -2.80 12.61 19.25
CA TYR A 110 -3.01 11.17 19.07
C TYR A 110 -4.37 10.81 18.47
N LEU A 111 -4.41 9.70 17.72
CA LEU A 111 -5.62 8.99 17.30
C LEU A 111 -6.04 8.01 18.41
N THR A 112 -7.23 7.43 18.32
CA THR A 112 -7.70 6.39 19.25
C THR A 112 -8.22 5.18 18.47
N HIS A 113 -7.85 3.98 18.92
CA HIS A 113 -8.18 2.73 18.26
C HIS A 113 -8.69 1.71 19.28
N LYS A 114 -9.86 1.11 19.01
CA LYS A 114 -10.40 0.01 19.83
C LYS A 114 -9.88 -1.31 19.29
N VAL A 115 -9.08 -2.02 20.08
CA VAL A 115 -8.50 -3.33 19.78
C VAL A 115 -9.63 -4.31 19.44
N LYS A 116 -9.54 -4.94 18.27
CA LYS A 116 -10.45 -5.99 17.82
C LYS A 116 -9.85 -7.37 18.13
N LYS A 117 -10.69 -8.42 18.08
CA LYS A 117 -10.24 -9.82 18.15
C LYS A 117 -9.15 -10.03 17.09
N GLY A 118 -7.94 -10.38 17.51
CA GLY A 118 -6.77 -10.60 16.63
C GLY A 118 -5.86 -9.38 16.38
N GLU A 119 -6.16 -8.18 16.88
CA GLU A 119 -5.24 -7.03 16.79
C GLU A 119 -4.24 -6.99 17.97
N ASN A 120 -3.03 -6.49 17.72
CA ASN A 120 -1.97 -6.29 18.73
C ASN A 120 -1.24 -4.96 18.48
N LEU A 121 -0.35 -4.53 19.40
CA LEU A 121 0.32 -3.22 19.25
C LEU A 121 1.11 -3.10 17.95
N SER A 122 1.64 -4.19 17.40
CA SER A 122 2.40 -4.18 16.13
C SER A 122 1.50 -3.99 14.91
N SER A 123 0.36 -4.70 14.84
CA SER A 123 -0.59 -4.53 13.73
C SER A 123 -1.25 -3.15 13.77
N ILE A 124 -1.50 -2.61 14.96
CA ILE A 124 -2.06 -1.26 15.13
C ILE A 124 -0.98 -0.18 14.85
N SER A 125 0.27 -0.39 15.27
CA SER A 125 1.44 0.45 14.92
C SER A 125 1.62 0.59 13.41
N HIS A 126 1.58 -0.53 12.67
CA HIS A 126 1.65 -0.53 11.21
C HIS A 126 0.46 0.19 10.58
N ARG A 127 -0.77 -0.12 11.03
CA ARG A 127 -2.01 0.48 10.52
C ARG A 127 -2.01 2.01 10.56
N PHE A 128 -1.36 2.60 11.56
CA PHE A 128 -1.32 4.05 11.76
C PHE A 128 0.07 4.68 11.52
N ASN A 129 1.04 3.92 11.00
CA ASN A 129 2.39 4.38 10.67
C ASN A 129 3.09 5.15 11.82
N CYS A 130 3.09 4.56 13.02
CA CYS A 130 3.72 5.10 14.23
C CYS A 130 4.53 4.00 14.93
N LYS A 131 5.47 4.33 15.83
CA LYS A 131 6.28 3.28 16.49
C LYS A 131 5.52 2.62 17.64
N ILE A 132 5.67 1.30 17.80
CA ILE A 132 5.14 0.54 18.96
C ILE A 132 5.56 1.20 20.28
N SER A 133 6.82 1.59 20.43
CA SER A 133 7.33 2.26 21.63
C SER A 133 6.65 3.59 21.94
N GLU A 134 6.23 4.33 20.91
CA GLU A 134 5.48 5.58 21.07
C GLU A 134 4.04 5.29 21.52
N ILE A 135 3.40 4.21 21.05
CA ILE A 135 2.09 3.74 21.55
C ILE A 135 2.18 3.30 23.02
N VAL A 136 3.19 2.47 23.36
CA VAL A 136 3.42 1.96 24.72
C VAL A 136 3.58 3.12 25.70
N HIS A 137 4.44 4.09 25.37
CA HIS A 137 4.69 5.24 26.21
C HIS A 137 3.44 6.13 26.37
N LEU A 138 2.74 6.42 25.28
CA LEU A 138 1.54 7.25 25.26
C LEU A 138 0.35 6.66 26.05
N ASN A 139 0.27 5.34 26.15
CA ASN A 139 -0.76 4.63 26.91
C ASN A 139 -0.30 4.18 28.30
N LYS A 140 0.98 4.37 28.65
CA LYS A 140 1.59 3.88 29.90
C LYS A 140 1.38 2.36 30.11
N LEU A 141 1.49 1.57 29.04
CA LEU A 141 1.29 0.12 29.09
C LEU A 141 2.44 -0.55 29.85
N LYS A 142 2.11 -1.31 30.91
CA LYS A 142 3.09 -2.04 31.73
C LYS A 142 3.71 -3.23 30.98
N ASN A 143 2.94 -3.88 30.11
CA ASN A 143 3.41 -4.95 29.23
C ASN A 143 3.06 -4.61 27.77
N PRO A 144 4.04 -4.35 26.88
CA PRO A 144 3.80 -4.09 25.46
C PRO A 144 3.16 -5.24 24.68
N ASP A 145 3.36 -6.49 25.12
CA ASP A 145 2.94 -7.68 24.37
C ASP A 145 1.51 -8.12 24.71
N HIS A 146 0.82 -7.41 25.62
CA HIS A 146 -0.51 -7.75 26.09
C HIS A 146 -1.46 -6.55 26.01
N ILE A 147 -2.48 -6.67 25.15
CA ILE A 147 -3.62 -5.76 25.05
C ILE A 147 -4.91 -6.55 24.88
N ASP A 148 -5.98 -6.11 25.54
CA ASP A 148 -7.25 -6.85 25.58
C ASP A 148 -8.15 -6.54 24.38
N VAL A 149 -8.92 -7.54 23.95
CA VAL A 149 -9.96 -7.33 22.95
C VAL A 149 -11.03 -6.38 23.51
N GLY A 150 -11.21 -5.26 22.84
CA GLY A 150 -12.08 -4.17 23.26
C GLY A 150 -11.38 -3.04 24.02
N GLN A 151 -10.11 -3.19 24.40
CA GLN A 151 -9.30 -2.12 24.98
C GLN A 151 -9.17 -0.95 23.99
N ILE A 152 -9.19 0.28 24.49
CA ILE A 152 -8.99 1.48 23.67
C ILE A 152 -7.55 1.96 23.88
N ILE A 153 -6.78 2.04 22.80
CA ILE A 153 -5.40 2.51 22.82
C ILE A 153 -5.23 3.82 22.03
N LYS A 154 -4.44 4.72 22.58
CA LYS A 154 -4.04 6.00 22.00
C LYS A 154 -2.88 5.79 21.04
N ILE A 155 -2.93 6.40 19.87
CA ILE A 155 -1.99 6.15 18.78
C ILE A 155 -1.27 7.45 18.43
N PRO A 156 0.06 7.53 18.54
CA PRO A 156 0.82 8.75 18.27
C PRO A 156 0.53 9.30 16.88
N TYR A 157 0.11 10.56 16.81
CA TYR A 157 -0.19 11.20 15.55
C TYR A 157 1.02 12.02 15.07
N LYS A 158 1.73 11.50 14.07
CA LYS A 158 2.79 12.24 13.37
C LYS A 158 2.25 12.87 12.09
N SER A 159 2.26 14.19 12.06
CA SER A 159 2.14 14.93 10.80
C SER A 159 3.41 14.70 9.98
N ALA A 160 3.29 14.51 8.66
CA ALA A 160 4.43 14.29 7.75
C ALA A 160 5.22 15.60 7.45
N SER A 161 5.44 16.43 8.47
CA SER A 161 6.12 17.72 8.36
C SER A 161 6.81 18.12 9.68
N SER A 162 7.64 17.22 10.22
CA SER A 162 8.65 17.53 11.25
C SER A 162 9.73 16.45 11.27
N ASP A 163 10.85 16.69 10.57
CA ASP A 163 12.22 16.61 11.14
C ASP A 163 13.31 16.68 10.07
N THR A 164 13.58 17.89 9.57
CA THR A 164 14.96 18.38 9.28
C THR A 164 15.01 19.90 9.34
N LYS A 165 14.85 20.46 10.53
CA LYS A 165 15.57 21.69 10.95
C LYS A 165 15.97 21.59 12.42
N LYS A 166 17.05 20.86 12.69
CA LYS A 166 18.06 21.43 13.58
C LYS A 166 18.71 22.55 12.77
N ASN A 167 18.55 23.79 13.22
CA ASN A 167 19.40 24.89 12.79
C ASN A 167 20.26 25.26 14.00
N PRO A 168 21.58 25.46 13.85
CA PRO A 168 22.40 25.99 14.92
C PRO A 168 22.09 27.47 15.18
N ASP A 169 22.37 27.86 16.43
CA ASP A 169 22.69 29.19 16.98
C ASP A 169 21.77 30.39 16.73
N ASN A 170 21.38 31.05 17.85
CA ASN A 170 22.15 32.23 18.27
C ASN A 170 22.06 32.52 19.79
N ASN A 171 23.08 33.23 20.30
CA ASN A 171 23.27 33.59 21.71
C ASN A 171 22.35 34.73 22.19
N GLN A 172 21.98 34.71 23.47
CA GLN A 172 22.16 35.88 24.36
C GLN A 172 22.07 35.53 25.87
N SER A 173 23.22 35.63 26.55
CA SER A 173 23.48 36.06 27.95
C SER A 173 22.34 35.97 29.01
N LYS A 174 22.54 35.40 30.21
CA LYS A 174 23.31 36.02 31.30
C LYS A 174 23.50 35.13 32.55
N HIS A 175 24.65 35.32 33.22
CA HIS A 175 25.02 35.05 34.64
C HIS A 175 24.96 33.63 35.28
N GLU A 176 26.16 33.20 35.72
CA GLU A 176 26.49 32.64 37.06
C GLU A 176 25.99 31.21 37.46
N ASN A 177 26.74 30.39 38.22
CA ASN A 177 28.08 30.57 38.81
C ASN A 177 28.83 29.22 39.08
N ASN A 178 30.18 29.32 39.12
CA ASN A 178 31.16 28.51 39.90
C ASN A 178 31.54 27.02 39.59
N LYS A 179 32.89 26.83 39.55
CA LYS A 179 33.73 25.63 39.87
C LYS A 179 33.54 24.39 38.95
N SER A 180 34.52 23.58 38.57
CA SER A 180 36.01 23.54 38.66
C SER A 180 36.48 22.31 37.83
N SER A 181 37.71 22.12 37.32
CA SER A 181 39.00 22.84 37.28
C SER A 181 39.86 22.27 36.11
N SER A 182 41.05 22.84 35.83
CA SER A 182 42.29 22.19 35.32
C SER A 182 42.25 21.25 34.08
N THR A 183 43.12 21.38 33.04
CA THR A 183 44.28 22.25 32.79
C THR A 183 44.78 22.08 31.32
N GLN A 184 45.32 23.14 30.70
CA GLN A 184 46.50 23.20 29.78
C GLN A 184 46.66 22.20 28.59
N LYS A 185 47.15 22.52 27.38
CA LYS A 185 47.93 23.63 26.74
C LYS A 185 47.38 23.78 25.28
N VAL A 186 47.20 24.96 24.67
CA VAL A 186 48.13 26.06 24.27
C VAL A 186 48.88 25.82 22.94
N ASN A 187 48.74 26.80 22.02
CA ASN A 187 49.47 27.08 20.75
C ASN A 187 49.21 26.19 19.51
N SER A 188 49.19 26.73 18.27
CA SER A 188 49.16 28.14 17.80
C SER A 188 48.83 28.26 16.30
N HIS A 189 48.60 29.51 15.87
CA HIS A 189 48.68 30.09 14.51
C HIS A 189 47.43 30.26 13.64
N GLU A 190 47.51 31.33 12.85
CA GLU A 190 46.41 32.06 12.22
C GLU A 190 46.51 32.06 10.68
N ASN A 191 45.41 32.51 10.08
CA ASN A 191 45.35 33.37 8.89
C ASN A 191 45.46 32.80 7.44
N ASN A 192 44.49 33.30 6.66
CA ASN A 192 44.50 33.64 5.23
C ASN A 192 44.10 32.62 4.13
N ASN A 193 42.83 32.74 3.74
CA ASN A 193 42.29 32.74 2.37
C ASN A 193 43.29 32.66 1.18
N LYS A 194 43.14 31.64 0.33
CA LYS A 194 42.56 31.77 -1.05
C LYS A 194 42.49 30.43 -1.81
N ASN A 195 41.34 30.22 -2.45
CA ASN A 195 41.02 29.46 -3.68
C ASN A 195 41.77 28.19 -4.13
N THR A 196 40.92 27.23 -4.57
CA THR A 196 41.11 26.25 -5.67
C THR A 196 42.19 25.16 -5.55
N SER A 197 41.73 23.92 -5.34
CA SER A 197 42.09 22.78 -6.20
C SER A 197 41.16 21.59 -5.94
N ASP A 198 40.80 20.85 -7.00
CA ASP A 198 39.99 19.64 -6.90
C ASP A 198 40.65 18.56 -6.05
N LYS A 199 39.85 17.86 -5.23
CA LYS A 199 40.16 16.49 -4.79
C LYS A 199 38.91 15.61 -4.88
N PRO A 200 38.99 14.44 -5.55
CA PRO A 200 37.82 13.64 -5.90
C PRO A 200 37.24 12.91 -4.69
N GLN A 201 35.91 12.90 -4.58
CA GLN A 201 35.23 12.05 -3.60
C GLN A 201 35.48 10.56 -3.90
N LYS A 202 35.69 9.80 -2.83
CA LYS A 202 36.20 8.41 -2.85
C LYS A 202 35.25 7.47 -3.63
N ARG A 203 35.76 6.88 -4.70
CA ARG A 203 35.06 5.87 -5.53
C ARG A 203 34.77 4.61 -4.69
N ILE A 204 33.50 4.21 -4.59
CA ILE A 204 33.09 2.91 -4.03
C ILE A 204 33.78 1.80 -4.85
N GLN A 205 34.38 0.83 -4.17
CA GLN A 205 35.10 -0.27 -4.82
C GLN A 205 34.21 -1.51 -4.92
N SER A 206 34.50 -2.40 -5.88
CA SER A 206 33.72 -3.62 -6.15
C SER A 206 33.69 -4.65 -5.01
N LYS A 207 34.35 -4.37 -3.89
CA LYS A 207 34.37 -5.18 -2.66
C LYS A 207 33.23 -4.85 -1.68
N ASP A 208 32.51 -3.75 -1.93
CA ASP A 208 31.38 -3.30 -1.10
C ASP A 208 30.03 -3.88 -1.59
N ILE A 209 30.06 -4.92 -2.45
CA ILE A 209 28.88 -5.61 -3.01
C ILE A 209 28.74 -6.97 -2.31
N THR A 210 27.72 -7.13 -1.47
CA THR A 210 27.43 -8.40 -0.77
C THR A 210 26.56 -9.34 -1.63
N ASP A 211 27.21 -10.23 -2.38
CA ASP A 211 26.89 -11.64 -2.73
C ASP A 211 25.47 -12.16 -3.08
N GLU A 212 24.38 -11.37 -3.10
CA GLU A 212 23.03 -11.94 -3.32
C GLU A 212 22.62 -12.16 -4.80
N TYR A 213 23.56 -12.12 -5.76
CA TYR A 213 23.27 -12.34 -7.20
C TYR A 213 24.29 -13.20 -7.98
N THR A 214 25.16 -13.96 -7.31
CA THR A 214 26.20 -14.79 -7.98
C THR A 214 25.74 -16.20 -8.41
N LYS A 215 24.52 -16.65 -8.07
CA LYS A 215 24.08 -18.05 -8.24
C LYS A 215 23.66 -18.50 -9.65
N GLU A 216 23.58 -17.62 -10.65
CA GLU A 216 23.22 -18.02 -12.04
C GLU A 216 24.26 -17.69 -13.13
N SER A 217 25.28 -16.86 -12.89
CA SER A 217 26.19 -16.41 -13.97
C SER A 217 27.68 -16.21 -13.64
N GLY A 218 28.10 -16.29 -12.38
CA GLY A 218 29.51 -16.49 -12.00
C GLY A 218 30.54 -15.40 -12.36
N LYS A 219 30.15 -14.15 -12.71
CA LYS A 219 31.10 -13.03 -12.91
C LYS A 219 30.60 -11.70 -12.31
N PRO A 220 31.47 -10.90 -11.66
CA PRO A 220 31.09 -9.62 -11.06
C PRO A 220 30.95 -8.49 -12.10
N MET A 221 29.86 -7.73 -12.04
CA MET A 221 29.62 -6.57 -12.92
C MET A 221 30.25 -5.28 -12.36
N LYS A 222 30.81 -4.44 -13.24
CA LYS A 222 31.37 -3.12 -12.88
C LYS A 222 30.30 -2.03 -12.85
N VAL A 223 30.45 -1.06 -11.94
CA VAL A 223 29.49 0.04 -11.68
C VAL A 223 29.88 1.32 -12.43
N ALA A 224 28.89 2.02 -13.01
CA ALA A 224 29.05 3.30 -13.70
C ALA A 224 28.83 4.52 -12.78
N THR A 225 29.44 5.66 -13.09
CA THR A 225 29.62 6.78 -12.14
C THR A 225 28.51 7.83 -12.09
N ASN A 226 27.59 7.89 -13.06
CA ASN A 226 26.68 9.03 -13.23
C ASN A 226 25.20 8.56 -13.39
N ALA A 227 24.39 8.53 -12.32
CA ALA A 227 23.02 7.98 -12.33
C ALA A 227 21.95 8.97 -11.80
N THR A 228 20.70 8.90 -12.32
CA THR A 228 19.72 10.02 -12.23
C THR A 228 18.23 9.68 -11.96
N SER A 229 17.80 8.46 -11.58
CA SER A 229 16.36 8.19 -11.27
C SER A 229 16.08 6.99 -10.33
N PRO A 230 14.94 6.94 -9.60
CA PRO A 230 14.67 5.93 -8.56
C PRO A 230 13.96 4.65 -9.06
N CYS A 231 14.19 3.53 -8.37
CA CYS A 231 13.92 2.17 -8.85
C CYS A 231 12.42 1.79 -9.02
N ILE A 232 12.06 1.32 -10.23
CA ILE A 232 10.73 0.86 -10.66
C ILE A 232 10.12 -0.24 -9.76
N CYS A 233 10.93 -1.00 -9.03
CA CYS A 233 10.46 -2.12 -8.22
C CYS A 233 9.94 -1.70 -6.82
N LYS A 234 10.07 -0.42 -6.44
CA LYS A 234 9.66 0.15 -5.14
C LYS A 234 8.14 0.42 -5.00
N GLN A 235 7.42 0.42 -6.11
CA GLN A 235 5.96 0.55 -6.20
C GLN A 235 5.21 -0.79 -6.08
N TYR A 236 5.94 -1.92 -5.95
CA TYR A 236 5.36 -3.27 -5.84
C TYR A 236 5.81 -3.94 -4.54
N ASN A 237 5.53 -3.29 -3.41
CA ASN A 237 5.75 -3.83 -2.08
C ASN A 237 4.65 -4.84 -1.78
N LEU A 238 4.99 -6.13 -1.86
CA LEU A 238 4.09 -7.24 -1.53
C LEU A 238 4.60 -7.98 -0.30
N ALA A 239 3.69 -8.69 0.38
CA ALA A 239 4.08 -9.70 1.36
C ALA A 239 5.14 -10.64 0.77
N TRP A 240 6.21 -10.93 1.51
CA TRP A 240 7.35 -11.75 1.05
C TRP A 240 8.03 -11.23 -0.23
N GLY A 241 7.86 -9.97 -0.57
CA GLY A 241 8.43 -9.37 -1.77
C GLY A 241 9.96 -9.46 -1.84
N SER A 242 10.66 -9.56 -0.72
CA SER A 242 12.13 -9.77 -0.70
C SER A 242 12.56 -11.17 -1.15
N LYS A 243 11.66 -12.17 -1.11
CA LYS A 243 11.95 -13.57 -1.50
C LYS A 243 11.85 -13.85 -3.00
N VAL A 244 11.44 -12.86 -3.80
CA VAL A 244 11.10 -13.05 -5.23
C VAL A 244 11.63 -11.92 -6.10
N SER A 245 11.84 -12.20 -7.39
CA SER A 245 12.33 -11.21 -8.36
C SER A 245 11.30 -10.09 -8.63
N CYS A 246 11.77 -8.96 -9.17
CA CYS A 246 10.88 -7.85 -9.53
C CYS A 246 9.85 -8.23 -10.59
N GLU A 247 10.21 -9.05 -11.59
CA GLU A 247 9.27 -9.56 -12.60
C GLU A 247 8.19 -10.45 -11.99
N PHE A 248 8.52 -11.26 -10.98
CA PHE A 248 7.54 -12.02 -10.23
C PHE A 248 6.53 -11.09 -9.55
N ARG A 249 7.00 -10.05 -8.83
CA ARG A 249 6.11 -9.08 -8.15
C ARG A 249 5.22 -8.31 -9.12
N LYS A 250 5.79 -7.81 -10.24
CA LYS A 250 5.03 -7.16 -11.32
C LYS A 250 3.93 -8.07 -11.85
N LYS A 251 4.23 -9.34 -12.08
CA LYS A 251 3.28 -10.31 -12.64
C LYS A 251 2.18 -10.69 -11.65
N VAL A 252 2.49 -10.86 -10.37
CA VAL A 252 1.48 -11.06 -9.30
C VAL A 252 0.52 -9.85 -9.22
N ILE A 253 1.02 -8.62 -9.29
CA ILE A 253 0.17 -7.41 -9.34
C ILE A 253 -0.68 -7.37 -10.62
N LYS A 254 -0.13 -7.75 -11.78
CA LYS A 254 -0.90 -7.83 -13.04
C LYS A 254 -2.06 -8.84 -12.93
N ILE A 255 -1.79 -10.01 -12.36
CA ILE A 255 -2.79 -11.06 -12.09
C ILE A 255 -3.87 -10.52 -11.15
N ALA A 256 -3.48 -9.94 -10.01
CA ALA A 256 -4.44 -9.40 -9.05
C ALA A 256 -5.29 -8.26 -9.63
N LYS A 257 -4.74 -7.40 -10.50
CA LYS A 257 -5.51 -6.37 -11.24
C LYS A 257 -6.54 -6.95 -12.19
N LYS A 258 -6.29 -8.13 -12.77
CA LYS A 258 -7.22 -8.81 -13.68
C LYS A 258 -8.32 -9.58 -12.94
N LEU A 259 -7.98 -10.22 -11.82
CA LEU A 259 -8.91 -11.05 -11.04
C LEU A 259 -9.72 -10.24 -10.02
N TRP A 260 -9.10 -9.23 -9.40
CA TRP A 260 -9.66 -8.43 -8.31
C TRP A 260 -9.31 -6.92 -8.51
N PRO A 261 -9.90 -6.26 -9.53
CA PRO A 261 -9.55 -4.89 -9.89
C PRO A 261 -9.81 -3.84 -8.79
N ASN A 262 -10.72 -4.13 -7.86
CA ASN A 262 -11.09 -3.23 -6.77
C ASN A 262 -10.21 -3.37 -5.51
N ASP A 263 -9.36 -4.39 -5.40
CA ASP A 263 -8.54 -4.66 -4.21
C ASP A 263 -7.18 -5.29 -4.55
N SER A 264 -6.58 -4.87 -5.67
CA SER A 264 -5.51 -5.63 -6.33
C SER A 264 -4.19 -5.69 -5.54
N GLU A 265 -3.85 -4.66 -4.76
CA GLU A 265 -2.58 -4.63 -4.00
C GLU A 265 -2.64 -5.54 -2.76
N ASN A 266 -3.79 -5.55 -2.08
CA ASN A 266 -4.09 -6.45 -0.99
C ASN A 266 -4.13 -7.90 -1.48
N MET A 267 -4.93 -8.18 -2.53
CA MET A 267 -5.05 -9.53 -3.10
C MET A 267 -3.73 -10.06 -3.69
N ALA A 268 -2.87 -9.19 -4.24
CA ALA A 268 -1.52 -9.58 -4.63
C ALA A 268 -0.68 -10.05 -3.43
N SER A 269 -0.74 -9.33 -2.31
CA SER A 269 -0.03 -9.72 -1.07
C SER A 269 -0.64 -10.96 -0.40
N GLN A 270 -1.96 -11.15 -0.49
CA GLN A 270 -2.61 -12.39 -0.03
C GLN A 270 -2.19 -13.59 -0.89
N LEU A 271 -2.13 -13.43 -2.21
CA LEU A 271 -1.65 -14.48 -3.12
C LEU A 271 -0.17 -14.82 -2.86
N MET A 272 0.66 -13.84 -2.53
CA MET A 272 2.04 -14.08 -2.07
C MET A 272 2.09 -14.90 -0.77
N ALA A 273 1.17 -14.67 0.18
CA ALA A 273 1.09 -15.44 1.42
C ALA A 273 0.67 -16.90 1.18
N VAL A 274 -0.30 -17.12 0.27
CA VAL A 274 -0.70 -18.46 -0.18
C VAL A 274 0.49 -19.19 -0.80
N MET A 275 1.18 -18.56 -1.75
CA MET A 275 2.38 -19.15 -2.36
C MET A 275 3.50 -19.38 -1.36
N HIS A 276 3.68 -18.52 -0.34
CA HIS A 276 4.65 -18.79 0.72
C HIS A 276 4.29 -20.05 1.51
N LEU A 277 3.04 -20.23 1.92
CA LEU A 277 2.62 -21.43 2.66
C LEU A 277 2.81 -22.70 1.80
N GLU A 278 2.26 -22.69 0.58
CA GLU A 278 2.29 -23.81 -0.37
C GLU A 278 3.69 -24.19 -0.87
N THR A 279 4.66 -23.27 -0.79
CA THR A 279 6.06 -23.51 -1.20
C THR A 279 7.06 -23.63 -0.04
N ALA A 280 6.58 -23.73 1.21
CA ALA A 280 7.42 -23.67 2.42
C ALA A 280 8.38 -22.45 2.44
N GLY A 281 7.91 -21.32 1.91
CA GLY A 281 8.64 -20.05 1.80
C GLY A 281 9.65 -19.94 0.67
N THR A 282 9.76 -20.95 -0.20
CA THR A 282 10.78 -20.99 -1.26
C THR A 282 10.38 -20.28 -2.56
N PHE A 283 9.09 -20.10 -2.82
CA PHE A 283 8.53 -19.68 -4.12
C PHE A 283 9.03 -20.52 -5.32
N SER A 284 9.47 -21.77 -5.07
CA SER A 284 10.01 -22.66 -6.09
C SER A 284 8.88 -23.32 -6.90
N PRO A 285 8.94 -23.31 -8.26
CA PRO A 285 7.97 -24.00 -9.10
C PRO A 285 8.10 -25.54 -9.05
N LYS A 286 9.16 -26.06 -8.41
CA LYS A 286 9.47 -27.49 -8.26
C LYS A 286 9.03 -28.10 -6.93
N ILE A 287 8.60 -27.28 -5.97
CA ILE A 287 8.24 -27.75 -4.63
C ILE A 287 6.99 -28.62 -4.68
N GLY A 288 6.92 -29.63 -3.82
CA GLY A 288 5.75 -30.52 -3.69
C GLY A 288 6.05 -32.00 -3.84
N THR A 289 5.04 -32.80 -3.55
CA THR A 289 5.16 -34.27 -3.46
C THR A 289 5.31 -34.97 -4.81
N PHE A 290 4.95 -34.33 -5.92
CA PHE A 290 5.13 -34.88 -7.27
C PHE A 290 6.61 -35.06 -7.60
N VAL A 291 7.41 -34.01 -7.41
CA VAL A 291 8.85 -34.02 -7.71
C VAL A 291 9.62 -34.83 -6.69
N SER A 292 9.36 -34.64 -5.38
CA SER A 292 10.12 -35.33 -4.33
C SER A 292 9.91 -36.85 -4.30
N LYS A 293 8.73 -37.34 -4.72
CA LYS A 293 8.43 -38.77 -4.84
C LYS A 293 8.60 -39.32 -6.26
N LYS A 294 9.15 -38.54 -7.20
CA LYS A 294 9.40 -38.93 -8.62
C LYS A 294 8.15 -39.54 -9.31
N LEU A 295 6.99 -38.92 -9.12
CA LEU A 295 5.72 -39.44 -9.63
C LEU A 295 5.53 -39.18 -11.12
N THR A 296 4.74 -40.02 -11.79
CA THR A 296 4.30 -39.82 -13.17
C THR A 296 3.05 -38.95 -13.23
N ASP A 297 2.80 -38.28 -14.36
CA ASP A 297 1.61 -37.41 -14.53
C ASP A 297 0.27 -38.11 -14.33
N ASN A 298 0.22 -39.45 -14.44
CA ASN A 298 -0.99 -40.23 -14.24
C ASN A 298 -1.25 -40.59 -12.76
N ALA A 299 -0.24 -40.52 -11.89
CA ALA A 299 -0.34 -40.89 -10.48
C ALA A 299 -1.44 -40.08 -9.76
N GLU A 300 -2.27 -40.75 -8.95
CA GLU A 300 -3.45 -40.13 -8.33
C GLU A 300 -3.08 -39.00 -7.36
N GLY A 301 -2.08 -39.24 -6.50
CA GLY A 301 -1.48 -38.23 -5.64
C GLY A 301 -0.37 -37.44 -6.33
N GLY A 302 0.20 -36.47 -5.60
CA GLY A 302 1.32 -35.67 -6.05
C GLY A 302 0.93 -34.26 -6.44
N TYR A 303 1.57 -33.28 -5.80
CA TYR A 303 1.36 -31.86 -6.06
C TYR A 303 2.67 -31.18 -6.46
N VAL A 304 2.58 -30.09 -7.23
CA VAL A 304 3.77 -29.36 -7.70
C VAL A 304 3.53 -27.85 -7.78
N GLY A 305 4.53 -27.05 -7.43
CA GLY A 305 4.61 -25.63 -7.76
C GLY A 305 4.00 -24.67 -6.74
N LEU A 306 3.88 -23.41 -7.19
CA LEU A 306 3.58 -22.22 -6.39
C LEU A 306 2.30 -22.31 -5.56
N ILE A 307 1.30 -23.07 -6.04
CA ILE A 307 0.03 -23.34 -5.35
C ILE A 307 -0.30 -24.84 -5.35
N GLN A 308 0.73 -25.71 -5.33
CA GLN A 308 0.57 -27.17 -5.25
C GLN A 308 -0.46 -27.74 -6.24
N PHE A 309 -0.23 -27.55 -7.55
CA PHE A 309 -1.08 -28.10 -8.62
C PHE A 309 -1.16 -29.63 -8.55
N GLY A 310 -2.35 -30.17 -8.26
CA GLY A 310 -2.64 -31.60 -8.28
C GLY A 310 -3.06 -32.14 -9.66
N LYS A 311 -3.34 -33.46 -9.74
CA LYS A 311 -3.76 -34.14 -10.98
C LYS A 311 -4.94 -33.46 -11.67
N PHE A 312 -6.05 -33.23 -10.97
CA PHE A 312 -7.26 -32.63 -11.54
C PHE A 312 -7.05 -31.19 -12.00
N ALA A 313 -6.42 -30.35 -11.19
CA ALA A 313 -6.08 -28.98 -11.58
C ALA A 313 -5.22 -28.94 -12.85
N SER A 314 -4.30 -29.89 -13.01
CA SER A 314 -3.43 -30.00 -14.20
C SER A 314 -4.23 -30.40 -15.45
N ILE A 315 -5.23 -31.28 -15.31
CA ILE A 315 -6.17 -31.66 -16.38
C ILE A 315 -7.02 -30.44 -16.79
N ASP A 316 -7.64 -29.74 -15.84
CA ASP A 316 -8.48 -28.56 -16.10
C ASP A 316 -7.67 -27.43 -16.80
N LEU A 317 -6.41 -27.25 -16.39
CA LEU A 317 -5.48 -26.28 -16.96
C LEU A 317 -4.80 -26.75 -18.26
N LYS A 318 -5.06 -27.98 -18.70
CA LYS A 318 -4.48 -28.62 -19.90
C LYS A 318 -2.94 -28.56 -19.92
N VAL A 319 -2.31 -28.94 -18.80
CA VAL A 319 -0.85 -28.94 -18.63
C VAL A 319 -0.40 -30.17 -17.83
N LYS A 320 0.80 -30.68 -18.08
CA LYS A 320 1.38 -31.78 -17.29
C LYS A 320 2.07 -31.25 -16.04
N ARG A 321 2.05 -32.03 -14.95
CA ARG A 321 2.81 -31.75 -13.72
C ARG A 321 4.31 -31.84 -14.00
N SER A 322 4.74 -32.73 -14.91
CA SER A 322 6.12 -32.78 -15.43
C SER A 322 6.60 -31.45 -16.01
N ASP A 323 5.70 -30.69 -16.63
CA ASP A 323 6.04 -29.49 -17.38
C ASP A 323 5.91 -28.25 -16.49
N LEU A 324 4.89 -28.22 -15.61
CA LEU A 324 4.84 -27.29 -14.48
C LEU A 324 6.13 -27.33 -13.63
N ALA A 325 6.70 -28.51 -13.39
CA ALA A 325 7.96 -28.67 -12.65
C ALA A 325 9.20 -28.12 -13.38
N LYS A 326 9.15 -27.97 -14.71
CA LYS A 326 10.26 -27.45 -15.54
C LYS A 326 10.18 -25.93 -15.73
N MET A 327 9.00 -25.34 -15.58
CA MET A 327 8.78 -23.90 -15.72
C MET A 327 9.55 -23.08 -14.69
N THR A 328 9.87 -21.83 -15.04
CA THR A 328 10.27 -20.82 -14.06
C THR A 328 9.08 -20.39 -13.21
N ALA A 329 9.33 -19.82 -12.03
CA ALA A 329 8.27 -19.32 -11.16
C ALA A 329 7.39 -18.27 -11.88
N VAL A 330 8.00 -17.41 -12.70
CA VAL A 330 7.30 -16.36 -13.48
C VAL A 330 6.45 -16.95 -14.61
N GLN A 331 6.84 -18.07 -15.22
CA GLN A 331 5.99 -18.80 -16.18
C GLN A 331 4.83 -19.50 -15.46
N GLN A 332 5.09 -20.13 -14.32
CA GLN A 332 4.07 -20.87 -13.57
C GLN A 332 2.95 -19.96 -13.04
N LEU A 333 3.23 -18.66 -12.81
CA LEU A 333 2.22 -17.64 -12.50
C LEU A 333 1.11 -17.52 -13.57
N ASP A 334 1.35 -17.83 -14.85
CA ASP A 334 0.27 -17.83 -15.87
C ASP A 334 -0.76 -18.93 -15.60
N TYR A 335 -0.34 -20.03 -14.98
CA TYR A 335 -1.21 -21.13 -14.56
C TYR A 335 -1.89 -20.84 -13.23
N VAL A 336 -1.25 -20.07 -12.33
CA VAL A 336 -1.91 -19.50 -11.14
C VAL A 336 -3.06 -18.58 -11.56
N GLU A 337 -2.86 -17.70 -12.54
CA GLU A 337 -3.91 -16.83 -13.07
C GLU A 337 -5.10 -17.63 -13.62
N LYS A 338 -4.82 -18.62 -14.49
CA LYS A 338 -5.84 -19.50 -15.07
C LYS A 338 -6.59 -20.30 -14.01
N TYR A 339 -5.90 -20.79 -12.97
CA TYR A 339 -6.51 -21.59 -11.91
C TYR A 339 -7.58 -20.81 -11.13
N TYR A 340 -7.32 -19.53 -10.83
CA TYR A 340 -8.31 -18.64 -10.21
C TYR A 340 -9.36 -18.06 -11.20
N GLN A 341 -9.24 -18.36 -12.49
CA GLN A 341 -10.30 -18.12 -13.49
C GLN A 341 -11.26 -19.32 -13.63
N LEU A 342 -10.80 -20.54 -13.32
CA LEU A 342 -11.65 -21.75 -13.34
C LEU A 342 -12.90 -21.58 -12.47
N SER A 343 -14.06 -21.97 -13.02
CA SER A 343 -15.38 -21.88 -12.35
C SER A 343 -15.70 -20.49 -11.76
N SER A 344 -15.13 -19.41 -12.31
CA SER A 344 -15.21 -18.04 -11.79
C SER A 344 -14.78 -17.90 -10.33
N ALA A 345 -13.77 -18.66 -9.89
CA ALA A 345 -13.28 -18.68 -8.50
C ALA A 345 -13.10 -17.29 -7.87
N HIS A 346 -12.46 -16.39 -8.62
CA HIS A 346 -12.19 -15.00 -8.22
C HIS A 346 -13.43 -14.21 -7.77
N THR A 347 -14.65 -14.52 -8.25
CA THR A 347 -15.88 -13.85 -7.80
C THR A 347 -16.44 -14.40 -6.49
N LYS A 348 -16.06 -15.62 -6.10
CA LYS A 348 -16.46 -16.28 -4.85
C LYS A 348 -15.49 -16.00 -3.70
N ILE A 349 -14.22 -15.73 -4.02
CA ILE A 349 -13.17 -15.41 -3.06
C ILE A 349 -13.34 -13.97 -2.57
N LYS A 350 -13.56 -13.82 -1.25
CA LYS A 350 -13.84 -12.51 -0.60
C LYS A 350 -12.75 -12.06 0.38
N ASN A 351 -11.82 -12.95 0.75
CA ASN A 351 -10.79 -12.73 1.76
C ASN A 351 -9.64 -13.76 1.65
N LEU A 352 -8.60 -13.58 2.46
CA LEU A 352 -7.40 -14.42 2.51
C LEU A 352 -7.72 -15.90 2.77
N THR A 353 -8.61 -16.18 3.71
CA THR A 353 -9.05 -17.54 4.05
C THR A 353 -9.67 -18.21 2.81
N GLY A 354 -10.63 -17.55 2.14
CA GLY A 354 -11.23 -18.07 0.90
C GLY A 354 -10.22 -18.24 -0.25
N LEU A 355 -9.22 -17.35 -0.36
CA LEU A 355 -8.16 -17.44 -1.38
C LEU A 355 -7.28 -18.68 -1.18
N TYR A 356 -6.96 -19.01 0.09
CA TYR A 356 -6.21 -20.20 0.46
C TYR A 356 -7.05 -21.48 0.36
N LEU A 357 -8.26 -21.47 0.94
CA LEU A 357 -9.19 -22.60 0.87
C LEU A 357 -9.52 -22.96 -0.58
N TRP A 358 -9.46 -22.04 -1.55
CA TRP A 358 -9.65 -22.41 -2.96
C TRP A 358 -8.56 -23.34 -3.52
N VAL A 359 -7.32 -23.25 -3.02
CA VAL A 359 -6.20 -24.09 -3.48
C VAL A 359 -6.36 -25.53 -2.99
N ASN A 360 -6.52 -25.70 -1.68
CA ASN A 360 -6.46 -27.00 -1.03
C ASN A 360 -7.86 -27.62 -0.82
N TYR A 361 -8.88 -26.77 -0.62
CA TYR A 361 -10.23 -27.14 -0.16
C TYR A 361 -11.38 -26.45 -0.93
N PRO A 362 -11.36 -26.41 -2.29
CA PRO A 362 -12.30 -25.59 -3.07
C PRO A 362 -13.77 -25.93 -2.85
N LYS A 363 -14.10 -27.11 -2.32
CA LYS A 363 -15.46 -27.51 -1.91
C LYS A 363 -16.05 -26.52 -0.89
N ASN A 364 -15.30 -26.17 0.17
CA ASN A 364 -15.77 -25.25 1.21
C ASN A 364 -16.09 -23.86 0.64
N VAL A 365 -15.26 -23.34 -0.26
CA VAL A 365 -15.52 -22.05 -0.94
C VAL A 365 -16.70 -22.14 -1.91
N LYS A 366 -16.85 -23.25 -2.64
CA LYS A 366 -17.98 -23.47 -3.57
C LYS A 366 -19.32 -23.55 -2.84
N GLU A 367 -19.34 -24.12 -1.64
CA GLU A 367 -20.51 -24.31 -0.78
C GLU A 367 -20.71 -23.15 0.22
N ASN A 368 -19.85 -22.11 0.21
CA ASN A 368 -19.86 -21.00 1.15
C ASN A 368 -19.75 -21.43 2.64
N ARG A 369 -19.10 -22.58 2.90
CA ARG A 369 -18.75 -23.08 4.24
C ARG A 369 -17.43 -22.48 4.70
N LEU A 370 -17.52 -21.22 5.15
CA LEU A 370 -16.40 -20.31 5.48
C LEU A 370 -16.52 -19.67 6.88
N ALA A 371 -17.43 -20.14 7.73
CA ALA A 371 -17.52 -19.70 9.13
C ALA A 371 -16.43 -20.38 9.99
N ASP A 372 -16.01 -19.77 11.09
CA ASP A 372 -14.90 -20.24 11.95
C ASP A 372 -14.95 -21.76 12.24
N GLU A 373 -16.11 -22.28 12.66
CA GLU A 373 -16.33 -23.69 13.03
C GLU A 373 -16.67 -24.63 11.85
N ASP A 374 -16.71 -24.14 10.61
CA ASP A 374 -16.95 -25.02 9.45
C ASP A 374 -15.80 -26.02 9.29
N ILE A 375 -16.16 -27.29 9.10
CA ILE A 375 -15.17 -28.37 8.94
C ILE A 375 -14.61 -28.37 7.50
N VAL A 376 -13.29 -28.36 7.42
CA VAL A 376 -12.50 -28.59 6.21
C VAL A 376 -12.24 -30.08 6.02
N TYR A 377 -11.69 -30.73 7.06
CA TYR A 377 -11.47 -32.18 7.12
C TYR A 377 -11.82 -32.72 8.49
N ALA A 378 -12.30 -33.97 8.54
CA ALA A 378 -12.45 -34.73 9.77
C ALA A 378 -11.58 -35.98 9.73
N ALA A 379 -11.09 -36.41 10.89
CA ALA A 379 -10.58 -37.75 11.08
C ALA A 379 -11.67 -38.80 10.78
N PRO A 380 -11.31 -40.00 10.28
CA PRO A 380 -12.28 -41.08 10.13
C PRO A 380 -12.76 -41.52 11.53
N LYS A 381 -14.07 -41.44 11.78
CA LYS A 381 -14.66 -41.67 13.12
C LYS A 381 -14.45 -43.07 13.67
N ASP A 382 -14.29 -44.04 12.78
CA ASP A 382 -14.13 -45.47 13.04
C ASP A 382 -12.65 -45.91 13.03
N ALA A 383 -11.70 -44.98 12.95
CA ALA A 383 -10.27 -45.28 12.87
C ALA A 383 -9.54 -44.95 14.17
N GLU A 384 -8.82 -45.93 14.72
CA GLU A 384 -7.83 -45.68 15.77
C GLU A 384 -6.69 -44.79 15.24
N VAL A 385 -6.13 -43.95 16.10
CA VAL A 385 -5.13 -42.93 15.72
C VAL A 385 -3.84 -43.52 15.13
N THR A 386 -3.48 -44.75 15.52
CA THR A 386 -2.34 -45.49 14.99
C THR A 386 -2.63 -46.21 13.66
N SER A 387 -3.90 -46.27 13.24
CA SER A 387 -4.30 -47.05 12.06
C SER A 387 -3.86 -46.40 10.75
N LYS A 388 -3.54 -47.22 9.76
CA LYS A 388 -3.21 -46.77 8.39
C LYS A 388 -4.32 -45.92 7.75
N LYS A 389 -5.58 -46.08 8.18
CA LYS A 389 -6.74 -45.29 7.75
C LYS A 389 -6.68 -43.86 8.33
N PHE A 390 -6.40 -43.73 9.62
CA PHE A 390 -6.21 -42.43 10.28
C PHE A 390 -4.95 -41.72 9.79
N LEU A 391 -3.81 -42.40 9.76
CA LEU A 391 -2.51 -41.83 9.35
C LEU A 391 -2.51 -41.31 7.90
N LYS A 392 -3.30 -41.91 7.01
CA LYS A 392 -3.48 -41.43 5.62
C LYS A 392 -4.60 -40.40 5.45
N SER A 393 -5.34 -40.06 6.51
CA SER A 393 -6.45 -39.11 6.41
C SER A 393 -5.94 -37.70 6.06
N PRO A 394 -6.71 -36.90 5.30
CA PRO A 394 -6.31 -35.53 4.98
C PRO A 394 -6.14 -34.63 6.23
N TYR A 395 -6.88 -34.90 7.31
CA TYR A 395 -6.66 -34.30 8.63
C TYR A 395 -5.24 -34.61 9.15
N HIS A 396 -4.87 -35.88 9.30
CA HIS A 396 -3.54 -36.25 9.83
C HIS A 396 -2.38 -35.81 8.93
N GLN A 397 -2.58 -35.77 7.61
CA GLN A 397 -1.55 -35.36 6.64
C GLN A 397 -1.24 -33.85 6.64
N ASN A 398 -2.04 -33.00 7.31
CA ASN A 398 -1.83 -31.55 7.37
C ASN A 398 -1.67 -31.04 8.82
N PRO A 399 -0.65 -31.48 9.58
CA PRO A 399 -0.47 -31.12 10.99
C PRO A 399 -0.23 -29.61 11.23
N SER A 400 0.06 -28.83 10.20
CA SER A 400 0.10 -27.37 10.28
C SER A 400 -1.22 -26.75 10.73
N PHE A 401 -2.35 -27.43 10.53
CA PHE A 401 -3.68 -26.95 10.91
C PHE A 401 -4.24 -27.61 12.17
N MET A 402 -3.46 -28.43 12.88
CA MET A 402 -3.86 -28.96 14.19
C MET A 402 -3.57 -27.90 15.26
N LYS A 403 -4.59 -27.15 15.67
CA LYS A 403 -4.47 -26.03 16.63
C LYS A 403 -5.35 -26.20 17.86
N GLU A 404 -6.18 -27.25 17.93
CA GLU A 404 -6.93 -27.60 19.14
C GLU A 404 -6.02 -28.29 20.17
N ASP A 405 -6.35 -28.14 21.45
CA ASP A 405 -5.51 -28.63 22.55
C ASP A 405 -5.39 -30.16 22.52
N GLY A 406 -4.16 -30.67 22.62
CA GLY A 406 -3.85 -32.10 22.54
C GLY A 406 -3.75 -32.67 21.13
N GLU A 407 -4.11 -31.94 20.07
CA GLU A 407 -3.96 -32.43 18.69
C GLU A 407 -2.51 -32.53 18.23
N TYR A 408 -1.67 -31.56 18.59
CA TYR A 408 -0.29 -31.55 18.13
C TYR A 408 0.68 -31.14 19.23
N GLU A 409 1.58 -32.05 19.59
CA GLU A 409 2.61 -31.83 20.59
C GLU A 409 3.98 -32.22 20.05
N ARG A 410 4.99 -31.38 20.28
CA ARG A 410 6.35 -31.60 19.82
C ARG A 410 7.37 -31.24 20.89
N ARG A 411 8.31 -32.14 21.17
CA ARG A 411 9.43 -31.92 22.11
C ARG A 411 10.74 -31.92 21.32
N GLY A 412 11.29 -30.72 21.13
CA GLY A 412 12.45 -30.51 20.26
C GLY A 412 12.14 -30.89 18.81
N LYS A 413 12.87 -31.88 18.27
CA LYS A 413 12.61 -32.40 16.91
C LYS A 413 11.51 -33.46 16.86
N ASN A 414 11.21 -34.13 17.96
CA ASN A 414 10.31 -35.29 18.00
C ASN A 414 8.86 -34.85 18.17
N VAL A 415 7.98 -35.35 17.30
CA VAL A 415 6.52 -35.21 17.45
C VAL A 415 6.06 -36.25 18.45
N ILE A 416 5.36 -35.82 19.51
CA ILE A 416 4.80 -36.68 20.55
C ILE A 416 3.38 -37.07 20.14
N ASN A 417 2.55 -36.09 19.81
CA ASN A 417 1.15 -36.27 19.43
C ASN A 417 0.88 -35.61 18.06
N GLN A 418 0.11 -36.28 17.20
CA GLN A 418 -0.32 -35.75 15.89
C GLN A 418 -1.70 -36.30 15.49
N GLY A 419 -2.73 -35.52 15.80
CA GLY A 419 -4.14 -35.79 15.60
C GLY A 419 -4.77 -36.60 16.74
N ILE A 420 -6.02 -36.28 17.06
CA ILE A 420 -6.84 -37.02 18.03
C ILE A 420 -7.93 -37.84 17.35
N LYS A 421 -8.45 -38.84 18.06
CA LYS A 421 -9.64 -39.61 17.61
C LYS A 421 -10.83 -38.65 17.46
N ASN A 422 -11.54 -38.74 16.33
CA ASN A 422 -12.61 -37.81 15.94
C ASN A 422 -12.20 -36.33 15.75
N GLY A 423 -10.91 -35.98 15.74
CA GLY A 423 -10.45 -34.60 15.51
C GLY A 423 -10.81 -34.06 14.12
N SER A 424 -10.78 -32.74 13.94
CA SER A 424 -11.18 -32.10 12.69
C SER A 424 -10.49 -30.78 12.46
N THR A 425 -10.01 -30.56 11.23
CA THR A 425 -9.52 -29.25 10.80
C THR A 425 -10.70 -28.31 10.53
N LYS A 426 -10.77 -27.22 11.28
CA LYS A 426 -11.76 -26.14 11.16
C LYS A 426 -11.24 -24.96 10.34
N VAL A 427 -12.16 -24.15 9.79
CA VAL A 427 -11.78 -22.97 8.99
C VAL A 427 -10.96 -21.96 9.80
N TRP A 428 -11.23 -21.77 11.10
CA TRP A 428 -10.43 -20.84 11.93
C TRP A 428 -8.97 -21.27 12.08
N GLU A 429 -8.66 -22.57 12.03
CA GLU A 429 -7.30 -23.09 12.13
C GLU A 429 -6.49 -22.78 10.89
N VAL A 430 -7.13 -23.00 9.73
CA VAL A 430 -6.58 -22.64 8.42
C VAL A 430 -6.39 -21.14 8.32
N GLN A 431 -7.38 -20.33 8.75
CA GLN A 431 -7.28 -18.87 8.83
C GLN A 431 -6.08 -18.45 9.68
N ARG A 432 -5.93 -18.99 10.91
CA ARG A 432 -4.84 -18.66 11.82
C ARG A 432 -3.47 -18.92 11.20
N GLU A 433 -3.30 -20.02 10.48
CA GLU A 433 -2.03 -20.35 9.82
C GLU A 433 -1.75 -19.49 8.59
N ILE A 434 -2.74 -19.23 7.71
CA ILE A 434 -2.52 -18.34 6.55
C ILE A 434 -2.34 -16.88 6.96
N GLU A 435 -3.04 -16.39 7.99
CA GLU A 435 -2.84 -15.06 8.57
C GLU A 435 -1.41 -14.90 9.12
N LYS A 436 -0.88 -15.91 9.81
CA LYS A 436 0.53 -15.95 10.23
C LYS A 436 1.48 -15.80 9.03
N HIS A 437 1.20 -16.47 7.91
CA HIS A 437 2.00 -16.32 6.69
C HIS A 437 1.88 -14.93 6.06
N PHE A 438 0.68 -14.35 6.01
CA PHE A 438 0.46 -12.99 5.50
C PHE A 438 1.12 -11.92 6.38
N ASN A 439 0.83 -11.94 7.68
CA ASN A 439 1.33 -10.97 8.66
C ASN A 439 2.87 -11.00 8.76
N ASN A 440 3.50 -12.18 8.72
CA ASN A 440 4.96 -12.26 8.66
C ASN A 440 5.53 -11.73 7.34
N GLY A 441 4.86 -11.98 6.22
CA GLY A 441 5.29 -11.48 4.90
C GLY A 441 5.23 -9.97 4.77
N MET A 442 4.32 -9.31 5.48
CA MET A 442 4.17 -7.86 5.52
C MET A 442 5.17 -7.14 6.43
N LYS A 443 5.99 -7.86 7.21
CA LYS A 443 7.04 -7.26 8.05
C LYS A 443 8.14 -6.61 7.20
N GLN A 444 8.80 -5.59 7.75
CA GLN A 444 9.74 -4.73 7.01
C GLN A 444 10.93 -5.51 6.40
N GLU A 445 11.38 -6.58 7.04
CA GLU A 445 12.44 -7.47 6.55
C GLU A 445 12.00 -8.42 5.42
N ASN A 446 10.69 -8.67 5.29
CA ASN A 446 10.11 -9.62 4.32
C ASN A 446 9.47 -8.92 3.10
N ILE A 447 9.12 -7.64 3.22
CA ILE A 447 8.87 -6.78 2.05
C ILE A 447 10.21 -6.40 1.40
N SER A 448 10.22 -6.20 0.08
CA SER A 448 11.43 -5.79 -0.65
C SER A 448 11.82 -4.37 -0.23
N VAL A 449 12.89 -4.21 0.55
CA VAL A 449 13.47 -2.89 0.92
C VAL A 449 14.75 -2.57 0.15
N ASN A 450 15.51 -3.59 -0.22
CA ASN A 450 16.69 -3.47 -1.07
C ASN A 450 16.27 -3.55 -2.54
N PHE A 451 16.41 -2.44 -3.25
CA PHE A 451 16.14 -2.36 -4.68
C PHE A 451 17.45 -2.27 -5.45
N THR A 452 17.96 -3.41 -5.90
CA THR A 452 18.98 -3.42 -6.95
C THR A 452 18.35 -2.81 -8.20
N CYS A 453 18.73 -1.57 -8.53
CA CYS A 453 18.43 -0.94 -9.81
C CYS A 453 19.28 -1.64 -10.91
N ALA A 454 18.98 -2.91 -11.17
CA ALA A 454 19.58 -3.69 -12.24
C ALA A 454 18.81 -3.43 -13.53
N TYR A 455 19.50 -2.92 -14.53
CA TYR A 455 18.94 -2.71 -15.86
C TYR A 455 18.75 -4.07 -16.55
N GLU A 456 17.53 -4.41 -16.95
CA GLU A 456 17.38 -5.33 -18.07
C GLU A 456 18.00 -4.67 -19.30
N GLN A 457 19.06 -5.28 -19.82
CA GLN A 457 19.44 -5.09 -21.21
C GLN A 457 18.30 -5.63 -22.05
N VAL A 458 17.39 -4.75 -22.48
CA VAL A 458 16.49 -5.05 -23.59
C VAL A 458 17.37 -5.13 -24.83
N THR A 459 17.93 -6.31 -25.08
CA THR A 459 18.47 -6.69 -26.39
C THR A 459 17.29 -6.92 -27.34
N SER A 460 16.51 -5.86 -27.60
CA SER A 460 15.59 -5.85 -28.71
C SER A 460 16.42 -5.81 -29.98
N SER A 461 16.42 -6.93 -30.70
CA SER A 461 16.73 -6.96 -32.13
C SER A 461 16.07 -5.77 -32.82
N SER A 462 16.82 -5.12 -33.70
CA SER A 462 16.57 -3.78 -34.17
C SER A 462 15.24 -3.58 -34.89
N LYS A 463 14.36 -2.78 -34.30
CA LYS A 463 13.75 -1.63 -34.99
C LYS A 463 13.91 -0.40 -34.10
N LYS A 464 14.79 0.53 -34.48
CA LYS A 464 14.90 1.85 -33.84
C LYS A 464 13.53 2.52 -33.98
N LEU A 465 12.84 2.79 -32.87
CA LEU A 465 11.60 3.56 -32.88
C LEU A 465 11.98 5.02 -33.15
N ILE A 466 11.95 5.42 -34.43
CA ILE A 466 12.26 6.79 -34.84
C ILE A 466 10.99 7.62 -34.64
N LEU A 467 10.97 8.46 -33.61
CA LEU A 467 9.93 9.48 -33.47
C LEU A 467 10.12 10.55 -34.53
N ASN A 468 9.05 10.89 -35.26
CA ASN A 468 9.08 11.98 -36.21
C ASN A 468 8.91 13.32 -35.48
N LEU A 469 10.04 14.00 -35.21
CA LEU A 469 10.07 15.24 -34.43
C LEU A 469 9.41 16.42 -35.15
N ASP A 470 9.31 16.40 -36.48
CA ASP A 470 8.59 17.41 -37.25
C ASP A 470 7.07 17.22 -37.14
N ILE A 471 6.59 15.98 -37.13
CA ILE A 471 5.18 15.67 -36.81
C ILE A 471 4.87 16.02 -35.35
N PHE A 472 5.77 15.74 -34.40
CA PHE A 472 5.61 16.16 -33.00
C PHE A 472 5.47 17.68 -32.88
N ALA A 473 6.44 18.42 -33.43
CA ALA A 473 6.49 19.88 -33.37
C ALA A 473 5.29 20.54 -34.06
N SER A 474 4.95 20.11 -35.28
CA SER A 474 3.79 20.63 -36.01
C SER A 474 2.47 20.26 -35.33
N THR A 475 2.34 19.07 -34.74
CA THR A 475 1.13 18.68 -34.01
C THR A 475 0.92 19.52 -32.75
N LEU A 476 1.99 19.82 -31.99
CA LEU A 476 1.93 20.78 -30.89
C LEU A 476 1.50 22.15 -31.39
N ARG A 477 2.19 22.70 -32.40
CA ARG A 477 1.96 24.05 -32.92
C ARG A 477 0.55 24.25 -33.48
N ASN A 478 0.03 23.28 -34.22
CA ASN A 478 -1.28 23.34 -34.88
C ASN A 478 -2.45 23.11 -33.91
N ARG A 479 -2.19 22.54 -32.73
CA ARG A 479 -3.20 22.33 -31.67
C ARG A 479 -3.07 23.30 -30.49
N ALA A 480 -2.07 24.19 -30.48
CA ALA A 480 -1.84 25.09 -29.38
C ALA A 480 -2.93 26.16 -29.28
N GLU A 481 -3.62 26.19 -28.15
CA GLU A 481 -4.69 27.14 -27.87
C GLU A 481 -4.11 28.54 -27.55
N PRO A 482 -4.91 29.63 -27.66
CA PRO A 482 -4.47 30.98 -27.28
C PRO A 482 -4.10 31.14 -25.80
N ARG A 483 -4.59 30.24 -24.93
CA ARG A 483 -4.36 30.21 -23.48
C ARG A 483 -4.50 28.78 -22.95
N SER A 484 -3.88 28.49 -21.80
CA SER A 484 -3.96 27.16 -21.19
C SER A 484 -5.41 26.72 -20.94
N GLN A 485 -5.66 25.43 -21.16
CA GLN A 485 -6.93 24.73 -20.95
C GLN A 485 -6.85 23.74 -19.79
N GLY A 486 -5.74 23.71 -19.04
CA GLY A 486 -5.45 22.73 -18.00
C GLY A 486 -5.23 21.31 -18.55
N LYS A 487 -4.85 21.17 -19.82
CA LYS A 487 -4.81 19.89 -20.56
C LYS A 487 -3.44 19.56 -21.14
N CYS A 488 -2.37 20.23 -20.72
CA CYS A 488 -1.00 20.09 -21.23
C CYS A 488 -0.57 18.63 -21.51
N ALA A 489 -0.77 17.72 -20.55
CA ALA A 489 -0.51 16.28 -20.72
C ALA A 489 -1.25 15.63 -21.90
N LYS A 490 -2.52 15.99 -22.14
CA LYS A 490 -3.31 15.48 -23.27
C LYS A 490 -2.79 16.00 -24.62
N TYR A 491 -2.31 17.24 -24.69
CA TYR A 491 -1.84 17.84 -25.93
C TYR A 491 -0.45 17.30 -26.31
N VAL A 492 0.46 17.20 -25.34
CA VAL A 492 1.78 16.55 -25.53
C VAL A 492 1.60 15.06 -25.87
N ARG A 493 0.64 14.35 -25.26
CA ARG A 493 0.27 12.98 -25.65
C ARG A 493 -0.09 12.86 -27.12
N ILE A 494 -1.00 13.70 -27.61
CA ILE A 494 -1.49 13.63 -29.00
C ILE A 494 -0.35 13.91 -29.98
N ALA A 495 0.55 14.83 -29.65
CA ALA A 495 1.74 15.09 -30.45
C ALA A 495 2.72 13.90 -30.46
N LEU A 496 2.95 13.25 -29.31
CA LEU A 496 3.77 12.04 -29.21
C LEU A 496 3.17 10.90 -30.04
N GLU A 497 1.86 10.64 -29.91
CA GLU A 497 1.15 9.61 -30.68
C GLU A 497 1.23 9.85 -32.19
N ALA A 498 1.02 11.10 -32.64
CA ALA A 498 1.17 11.48 -34.04
C ALA A 498 2.60 11.26 -34.55
N ALA A 499 3.60 11.49 -33.70
CA ALA A 499 5.02 11.24 -34.02
C ALA A 499 5.43 9.76 -33.97
N GLY A 500 4.51 8.83 -33.68
CA GLY A 500 4.76 7.38 -33.63
C GLY A 500 5.03 6.80 -32.24
N ALA A 501 4.83 7.57 -31.16
CA ALA A 501 5.07 7.09 -29.80
C ALA A 501 3.99 6.13 -29.30
N ASN A 502 4.40 5.07 -28.60
CA ASN A 502 3.53 4.19 -27.83
C ASN A 502 3.27 4.76 -26.43
N THR A 503 2.17 5.48 -26.29
CA THR A 503 1.66 6.09 -25.04
C THR A 503 0.74 5.16 -24.23
N THR A 504 0.53 3.90 -24.63
CA THR A 504 -0.33 2.97 -23.89
C THR A 504 0.11 2.85 -22.43
N GLY A 505 -0.81 3.12 -21.51
CA GLY A 505 -0.55 3.17 -20.07
C GLY A 505 -0.01 4.50 -19.53
N HIS A 506 -0.13 5.60 -20.29
CA HIS A 506 0.29 6.93 -19.82
C HIS A 506 -0.46 7.39 -18.56
N PRO A 507 0.16 8.24 -17.72
CA PRO A 507 -0.50 8.82 -16.54
C PRO A 507 -1.44 9.98 -16.91
N ILE A 508 -2.29 10.36 -15.96
CA ILE A 508 -3.17 11.54 -16.05
C ILE A 508 -2.40 12.82 -15.70
N ALA A 509 -1.63 12.80 -14.62
CA ALA A 509 -0.84 13.95 -14.16
C ALA A 509 0.38 14.20 -15.05
N ALA A 510 0.61 15.46 -15.43
CA ALA A 510 1.74 15.88 -16.25
C ALA A 510 3.10 15.61 -15.58
N SER A 511 3.19 15.73 -14.24
CA SER A 511 4.41 15.45 -13.47
C SER A 511 4.97 14.03 -13.65
N ASP A 512 4.11 13.09 -14.04
CA ASP A 512 4.39 11.66 -13.96
C ASP A 512 4.78 11.07 -15.34
N TRP A 513 4.82 11.88 -16.40
CA TRP A 513 5.03 11.44 -17.79
C TRP A 513 6.42 10.88 -18.13
N GLY A 514 7.44 11.13 -17.29
CA GLY A 514 8.83 10.73 -17.55
C GLY A 514 9.04 9.28 -18.03
N PRO A 515 8.43 8.25 -17.40
CA PRO A 515 8.54 6.86 -17.86
C PRO A 515 7.93 6.61 -19.25
N THR A 516 6.84 7.32 -19.60
CA THR A 516 6.24 7.25 -20.94
C THR A 516 7.17 7.87 -21.99
N LEU A 517 7.89 8.94 -21.65
CA LEU A 517 8.92 9.50 -22.52
C LEU A 517 10.09 8.52 -22.70
N ILE A 518 10.63 7.97 -21.60
CA ILE A 518 11.78 7.05 -21.63
C ILE A 518 11.48 5.79 -22.46
N LYS A 519 10.26 5.23 -22.32
CA LYS A 519 9.76 4.13 -23.16
C LYS A 519 9.80 4.44 -24.67
N ASN A 520 9.73 5.71 -25.04
CA ASN A 520 9.71 6.17 -26.43
C ASN A 520 11.04 6.83 -26.85
N GLY A 521 12.17 6.40 -26.26
CA GLY A 521 13.51 6.80 -26.70
C GLY A 521 14.03 8.11 -26.13
N TYR A 522 13.31 8.73 -25.19
CA TYR A 522 13.82 9.91 -24.47
C TYR A 522 14.79 9.52 -23.35
N LYS A 523 15.79 10.37 -23.13
CA LYS A 523 16.70 10.33 -21.99
C LYS A 523 16.46 11.56 -21.12
N GLU A 524 16.38 11.37 -19.82
CA GLU A 524 16.37 12.48 -18.86
C GLU A 524 17.77 13.07 -18.76
N ILE A 525 17.88 14.38 -18.99
CA ILE A 525 19.14 15.15 -18.97
C ILE A 525 19.02 16.31 -17.97
N PRO A 526 20.15 16.90 -17.53
CA PRO A 526 20.11 18.15 -16.78
C PRO A 526 19.33 19.23 -17.54
N PRO A 527 18.54 20.09 -16.86
CA PRO A 527 17.77 21.13 -17.53
C PRO A 527 18.64 22.02 -18.42
N ASN A 528 18.31 22.09 -19.71
CA ASN A 528 19.01 22.92 -20.70
C ASN A 528 17.99 23.79 -21.43
N PHE A 529 17.50 24.81 -20.73
CA PHE A 529 16.49 25.73 -21.27
C PHE A 529 17.09 26.82 -22.16
N ASP A 530 18.40 27.04 -22.09
CA ASP A 530 19.12 28.04 -22.86
C ASP A 530 19.52 27.53 -24.26
N ASN A 531 19.64 26.20 -24.43
CA ASN A 531 19.84 25.54 -25.73
C ASN A 531 18.91 24.32 -25.92
N PRO A 532 17.59 24.57 -26.07
CA PRO A 532 16.60 23.54 -26.35
C PRO A 532 16.67 23.09 -27.82
N LEU A 533 16.50 21.79 -28.05
CA LEU A 533 16.41 21.19 -29.38
C LEU A 533 14.96 20.81 -29.70
N LYS A 534 14.61 20.84 -30.99
CA LYS A 534 13.29 20.38 -31.48
C LYS A 534 13.00 18.98 -30.94
N GLY A 535 11.82 18.80 -30.35
CA GLY A 535 11.41 17.53 -29.76
C GLY A 535 11.75 17.36 -28.28
N ASP A 536 12.57 18.23 -27.68
CA ASP A 536 12.80 18.23 -26.23
C ASP A 536 11.49 18.43 -25.46
N ILE A 537 11.39 17.82 -24.28
CA ILE A 537 10.22 17.92 -23.40
C ILE A 537 10.68 18.26 -22.00
N TYR A 538 10.07 19.25 -21.37
CA TYR A 538 10.21 19.47 -19.93
C TYR A 538 8.93 19.12 -19.18
N ILE A 539 9.11 18.70 -17.94
CA ILE A 539 8.05 18.43 -16.97
C ILE A 539 8.29 19.28 -15.72
N ILE A 540 7.27 19.97 -15.22
CA ILE A 540 7.26 20.56 -13.88
C ILE A 540 6.65 19.55 -12.91
N THR A 541 7.34 19.26 -11.82
CA THR A 541 6.83 18.41 -10.74
C THR A 541 5.64 19.05 -10.03
N LYS A 542 4.69 18.24 -9.57
CA LYS A 542 3.54 18.71 -8.77
C LYS A 542 3.95 19.55 -7.56
N THR A 543 3.21 20.62 -7.31
CA THR A 543 3.32 21.47 -6.11
C THR A 543 1.97 21.54 -5.40
N VAL A 544 1.91 22.22 -4.25
CA VAL A 544 0.66 22.47 -3.51
C VAL A 544 -0.37 23.19 -4.40
N ASN A 545 0.08 24.16 -5.19
CA ASN A 545 -0.76 24.99 -6.06
C ASN A 545 -0.98 24.36 -7.45
N HIS A 546 -0.10 23.43 -7.86
CA HIS A 546 -0.14 22.78 -9.18
C HIS A 546 -0.08 21.26 -9.03
N GLN A 547 -1.18 20.68 -8.55
CA GLN A 547 -1.25 19.28 -8.10
C GLN A 547 -0.99 18.22 -9.20
N TYR A 548 -1.19 18.58 -10.47
CA TYR A 548 -0.92 17.72 -11.64
C TYR A 548 0.46 17.97 -12.28
N GLY A 549 1.19 19.00 -11.82
CA GLY A 549 2.40 19.49 -12.51
C GLY A 549 2.09 20.10 -13.89
N HIS A 550 3.12 20.21 -14.73
CA HIS A 550 2.99 20.66 -16.13
C HIS A 550 3.91 19.88 -17.06
N ILE A 551 3.63 19.88 -18.36
CA ILE A 551 4.48 19.29 -19.40
C ILE A 551 4.39 20.10 -20.69
N ALA A 552 5.51 20.35 -21.34
CA ALA A 552 5.58 21.05 -22.62
C ALA A 552 6.69 20.47 -23.50
N GLY A 553 6.49 20.46 -24.82
CA GLY A 553 7.49 20.12 -25.81
C GLY A 553 8.03 21.36 -26.53
N TYR A 554 9.27 21.30 -27.01
CA TYR A 554 9.88 22.36 -27.82
C TYR A 554 9.67 22.05 -29.31
N ASP A 555 9.05 22.97 -30.03
CA ASP A 555 8.70 22.77 -31.45
C ASP A 555 9.83 23.13 -32.44
N GLY A 556 10.99 23.51 -31.90
CA GLY A 556 12.14 24.03 -32.64
C GLY A 556 12.29 25.56 -32.59
N THR A 557 11.28 26.30 -32.10
CA THR A 557 11.38 27.75 -31.85
C THR A 557 10.87 28.16 -30.48
N GLN A 558 9.84 27.49 -29.95
CA GLN A 558 9.24 27.80 -28.66
C GLN A 558 8.71 26.58 -27.89
N TRP A 559 8.50 26.77 -26.59
CA TRP A 559 7.83 25.79 -25.74
C TRP A 559 6.31 25.82 -25.97
N ILE A 560 5.71 24.64 -26.14
CA ILE A 560 4.29 24.45 -26.39
C ILE A 560 3.75 23.30 -25.54
N SER A 561 2.62 23.52 -24.89
CA SER A 561 1.89 22.52 -24.10
C SER A 561 0.50 22.30 -24.69
N ASP A 562 -0.56 22.66 -23.95
CA ASP A 562 -1.88 22.93 -24.50
C ASP A 562 -2.01 24.37 -25.05
N PHE A 563 -0.99 25.21 -24.85
CA PHE A 563 -0.91 26.57 -25.40
C PHE A 563 0.55 26.94 -25.75
N LYS A 564 0.71 28.02 -26.53
CA LYS A 564 2.02 28.61 -26.86
C LYS A 564 2.59 29.38 -25.66
N GLN A 565 3.79 29.00 -25.21
CA GLN A 565 4.41 29.62 -24.05
C GLN A 565 5.51 30.62 -24.44
N LYS A 566 5.63 31.70 -23.65
CA LYS A 566 6.74 32.67 -23.78
C LYS A 566 8.07 32.16 -23.21
N SER A 567 8.01 31.25 -22.23
CA SER A 567 9.17 30.59 -21.62
C SER A 567 8.75 29.29 -20.91
N GLN A 568 9.71 28.59 -20.32
CA GLN A 568 9.49 27.47 -19.40
C GLN A 568 8.86 27.90 -18.06
N VAL A 569 9.03 29.16 -17.67
CA VAL A 569 8.56 29.72 -16.39
C VAL A 569 7.10 30.12 -16.50
N ILE A 570 6.21 29.13 -16.43
CA ILE A 570 4.75 29.31 -16.52
C ILE A 570 4.06 29.51 -15.16
N TYR A 571 4.75 29.24 -14.05
CA TYR A 571 4.24 29.35 -12.69
C TYR A 571 5.06 30.39 -11.92
N LYS A 572 4.39 31.16 -11.05
CA LYS A 572 5.04 32.18 -10.21
C LYS A 572 5.76 31.58 -8.99
N ASP A 573 5.38 30.37 -8.60
CA ASP A 573 5.96 29.67 -7.46
C ASP A 573 7.30 29.00 -7.80
N LYS A 574 8.12 28.72 -6.78
CA LYS A 574 9.33 27.93 -6.95
C LYS A 574 8.97 26.49 -7.30
N VAL A 575 9.31 26.07 -8.52
CA VAL A 575 9.03 24.73 -9.06
C VAL A 575 10.30 23.97 -9.43
N SER A 576 10.22 22.64 -9.50
CA SER A 576 11.30 21.77 -9.96
C SER A 576 11.01 21.23 -11.36
N TYR A 577 12.03 21.24 -12.21
CA TYR A 577 11.95 20.79 -13.60
C TYR A 577 12.65 19.43 -13.79
N ARG A 578 12.11 18.63 -14.69
CA ARG A 578 12.74 17.44 -15.30
C ARG A 578 12.79 17.66 -16.81
N TYR A 579 13.88 17.29 -17.48
CA TYR A 579 14.13 17.63 -18.87
C TYR A 579 14.49 16.38 -19.67
N PHE A 580 13.89 16.21 -20.84
CA PHE A 580 13.96 14.99 -21.65
C PHE A 580 14.32 15.32 -23.11
N ARG A 581 15.27 14.56 -23.66
CA ARG A 581 15.73 14.66 -25.06
C ARG A 581 15.78 13.28 -25.70
N VAL A 582 15.30 13.13 -26.94
CA VAL A 582 15.37 11.86 -27.68
C VAL A 582 16.83 11.49 -28.05
N GLN A 583 17.13 10.22 -28.30
CA GLN A 583 18.47 9.70 -28.64
C GLN A 583 18.50 8.95 -29.99
#